data_AF-A0A396YME8-F1
#
_entry.id   AF-A0A396YME8-F1
#
_cell.length_a   1.000
_cell.length_b   1.000
_cell.length_c   1.000
_cell.angle_alpha   90.00
_cell.angle_beta   90.00
_cell.angle_gamma   90.00
#
_symmetry.space_group_name_H-M   'P 1'
#
loop_
_entity.id
_entity.type
_entity.pdbx_description
1 polymer ?
#
loop_
_entity_poly.entity_id
_entity_poly.type
_entity_poly.pdbx_seq_one_letter_code
_entity_poly.pdbx_strand_id
1 'polypeptide(L)'
;MKQYLVRILSYGFLVWLIPFAVAIPFHSRDGKLLTDMFLFKTVMILVGNLTGSVLLSLLAVKISGRTLSILFITGILWLAINWGLDFLILLPMSKMSVSDYFVQIGFRYLTILIVAFSIGWVVDKRSA
;
A
#
# COMPACT_ATOMS: atom_id res chain seq x y z
N MET A 1 -2.83 19.64 3.66
CA MET A 1 -1.73 18.86 3.04
C MET A 1 -0.40 19.01 3.77
N LYS A 2 0.26 20.19 3.77
CA LYS A 2 1.59 20.39 4.41
C LYS A 2 1.66 19.87 5.85
N GLN A 3 0.63 20.17 6.66
CA GLN A 3 0.53 19.72 8.05
C GLN A 3 0.50 18.20 8.26
N TYR A 4 0.12 17.43 7.22
CA TYR A 4 0.03 15.97 7.27
C TYR A 4 1.14 15.27 6.48
N LEU A 5 2.01 16.02 5.81
CA LEU A 5 2.95 15.48 4.82
C LEU A 5 3.87 14.40 5.40
N VAL A 6 4.45 14.63 6.58
CA VAL A 6 5.32 13.65 7.24
C VAL A 6 4.57 12.35 7.54
N ARG A 7 3.30 12.44 7.98
CA ARG A 7 2.46 11.26 8.24
C ARG A 7 2.09 10.55 6.94
N ILE A 8 1.77 11.31 5.89
CA ILE A 8 1.46 10.77 4.57
C ILE A 8 2.66 9.97 4.05
N LEU A 9 3.86 10.55 4.07
CA LEU A 9 5.05 9.87 3.56
C LEU A 9 5.44 8.66 4.41
N SER A 10 5.42 8.79 5.75
CA SER A 10 5.77 7.68 6.63
C SER A 10 4.77 6.53 6.54
N TYR A 11 3.47 6.82 6.48
CA TYR A 11 2.46 5.78 6.31
C TYR A 11 2.53 5.12 4.94
N GLY A 12 2.79 5.89 3.86
CA GLY A 12 2.98 5.32 2.53
C GLY A 12 4.16 4.35 2.47
N PHE A 13 5.27 4.68 3.15
CA PHE A 13 6.39 3.78 3.32
C PHE A 13 6.03 2.54 4.16
N LEU A 14 5.26 2.69 5.25
CA LEU A 14 4.82 1.56 6.08
C LEU A 14 3.89 0.60 5.33
N VAL A 15 3.05 1.09 4.40
CA VAL A 15 2.21 0.24 3.53
C VAL A 15 3.06 -0.70 2.67
N TRP A 16 4.28 -0.30 2.31
CA TRP A 16 5.22 -1.16 1.60
C TRP A 16 6.03 -2.05 2.56
N LEU A 17 6.58 -1.42 3.61
CA LEU A 17 7.51 -2.07 4.53
C LEU A 17 6.87 -3.22 5.32
N ILE A 18 5.61 -3.08 5.73
CA ILE A 18 4.92 -4.10 6.53
C ILE A 18 4.72 -5.39 5.73
N PRO A 19 4.08 -5.40 4.54
CA PRO A 19 4.03 -6.59 3.69
C PRO A 19 5.40 -7.16 3.36
N PHE A 20 6.39 -6.30 3.06
CA PHE A 20 7.76 -6.73 2.79
C PHE A 20 8.39 -7.47 3.99
N ALA A 21 8.25 -6.93 5.19
CA ALA A 21 8.74 -7.57 6.41
C ALA A 21 8.01 -8.89 6.69
N VAL A 22 6.69 -8.94 6.46
CA VAL A 22 5.89 -10.16 6.60
C VAL A 22 6.27 -11.20 5.55
N ALA A 23 6.81 -10.81 4.38
CA ALA A 23 7.26 -11.74 3.35
C ALA A 23 8.55 -12.50 3.72
N ILE A 24 9.42 -11.92 4.57
CA ILE A 24 10.71 -12.49 4.96
C ILE A 24 10.58 -13.92 5.53
N PRO A 25 9.71 -14.21 6.53
CA PRO A 25 9.59 -15.57 7.08
C PRO A 25 9.03 -16.61 6.09
N PHE A 26 8.45 -16.18 4.97
CA PHE A 26 8.02 -17.11 3.91
C PHE A 26 9.16 -17.55 2.98
N HIS A 27 10.36 -16.98 3.13
CA HIS A 27 11.51 -17.28 2.29
C HIS A 27 12.62 -17.96 3.11
N SER A 28 13.29 -18.92 2.49
CA SER A 28 14.50 -19.51 3.02
C SER A 28 15.68 -18.54 2.95
N ARG A 29 16.81 -18.90 3.59
CA ARG A 29 18.05 -18.11 3.52
C ARG A 29 18.63 -18.01 2.10
N ASP A 30 18.35 -19.00 1.25
CA ASP A 30 18.71 -19.01 -0.18
C ASP A 30 17.64 -18.34 -1.07
N GLY A 31 16.61 -17.71 -0.48
CA GLY A 31 15.61 -16.93 -1.20
C GLY A 31 14.51 -17.75 -1.86
N LYS A 32 14.37 -19.04 -1.53
CA LYS A 32 13.29 -19.88 -2.04
C LYS A 32 12.03 -19.71 -1.20
N LEU A 33 10.88 -19.68 -1.87
CA LEU A 33 9.60 -19.65 -1.18
C LEU A 33 9.38 -20.98 -0.44
N LEU A 34 9.08 -20.90 0.86
CA LEU A 34 8.86 -22.05 1.75
C LEU A 34 7.40 -22.54 1.76
N THR A 35 6.53 -21.88 1.00
CA THR A 35 5.09 -22.16 0.95
C THR A 35 4.58 -22.16 -0.49
N ASP A 36 3.29 -22.46 -0.66
CA ASP A 36 2.63 -22.34 -1.95
C ASP A 36 2.58 -20.88 -2.44
N MET A 37 2.83 -20.68 -3.73
CA MET A 37 2.88 -19.36 -4.37
C MET A 37 1.55 -18.60 -4.28
N PHE A 38 0.42 -19.29 -4.40
CA PHE A 38 -0.90 -18.65 -4.33
C PHE A 38 -1.23 -18.26 -2.89
N LEU A 39 -0.89 -19.12 -1.91
CA LEU A 39 -1.05 -18.80 -0.50
C LEU A 39 -0.21 -17.57 -0.13
N PHE A 40 1.07 -17.54 -0.50
CA PHE A 40 1.95 -16.40 -0.25
C PHE A 40 1.36 -15.10 -0.82
N LYS A 41 0.98 -15.12 -2.10
CA LYS A 41 0.37 -13.95 -2.78
C LYS A 41 -0.91 -13.49 -2.10
N THR A 42 -1.73 -14.42 -1.62
CA THR A 42 -2.99 -14.11 -0.92
C THR A 42 -2.70 -13.42 0.41
N VAL A 43 -1.75 -13.94 1.20
CA VAL A 43 -1.33 -13.31 2.47
C VAL A 43 -0.80 -11.90 2.22
N MET A 44 0.04 -11.70 1.19
CA MET A 44 0.57 -10.36 0.85
C MET A 44 -0.54 -9.37 0.49
N ILE A 45 -1.56 -9.79 -0.27
CA ILE A 45 -2.72 -8.96 -0.57
C ILE A 45 -3.48 -8.59 0.71
N LEU A 46 -3.73 -9.56 1.59
CA LEU A 46 -4.48 -9.33 2.83
C LEU A 46 -3.74 -8.36 3.76
N VAL A 47 -2.44 -8.59 3.97
CA VAL A 47 -1.59 -7.74 4.81
C VAL A 47 -1.52 -6.34 4.23
N GLY A 48 -1.22 -6.19 2.93
CA GLY A 48 -1.13 -4.89 2.26
C GLY A 48 -2.44 -4.09 2.34
N ASN A 49 -3.57 -4.72 2.03
CA ASN A 49 -4.87 -4.06 2.11
C ASN A 49 -5.26 -3.71 3.55
N LEU A 50 -4.99 -4.58 4.52
CA LEU A 50 -5.26 -4.30 5.93
C LEU A 50 -4.43 -3.12 6.42
N THR A 51 -3.11 -3.15 6.17
CA THR A 51 -2.20 -2.06 6.52
C THR A 51 -2.62 -0.74 5.89
N GLY A 52 -2.88 -0.73 4.58
CA GLY A 52 -3.33 0.46 3.84
C GLY A 52 -4.65 1.02 4.40
N SER A 53 -5.64 0.15 4.63
CA SER A 53 -6.95 0.55 5.15
C SER A 53 -6.87 1.14 6.55
N VAL A 54 -6.10 0.50 7.45
CA VAL A 54 -5.90 0.99 8.82
C VAL A 54 -5.19 2.34 8.81
N LEU A 55 -4.08 2.47 8.08
CA LEU A 55 -3.31 3.71 8.06
C LEU A 55 -4.07 4.86 7.41
N LEU A 56 -4.84 4.60 6.34
CA LEU A 56 -5.75 5.61 5.75
C LEU A 56 -6.83 6.03 6.74
N SER A 57 -7.43 5.08 7.46
CA SER A 57 -8.46 5.37 8.48
C SER A 57 -7.89 6.22 9.63
N LEU A 58 -6.69 5.87 10.11
CA LEU A 58 -5.98 6.63 11.15
C LEU A 58 -5.56 8.03 10.69
N LEU A 59 -5.30 8.21 9.39
CA LEU A 59 -5.04 9.53 8.81
C LEU A 59 -6.33 10.33 8.67
N ALA A 60 -7.42 9.69 8.22
CA ALA A 60 -8.72 10.32 8.01
C ALA A 60 -9.22 11.06 9.26
N VAL A 61 -9.15 10.41 10.43
CA VAL A 61 -9.59 11.00 11.71
C VAL A 61 -8.76 12.21 12.18
N LYS A 62 -7.61 12.47 11.56
CA LYS A 62 -6.73 13.62 11.87
C LYS A 62 -6.90 14.76 10.89
N ILE A 63 -7.58 14.53 9.78
CA ILE A 63 -7.81 15.54 8.75
C ILE A 63 -8.97 16.41 9.19
N SER A 64 -8.75 17.73 9.20
CA SER A 64 -9.81 18.72 9.37
C SER A 64 -10.27 19.24 8.01
N GLY A 65 -11.58 19.42 7.84
CA GLY A 65 -12.19 19.92 6.61
C GLY A 65 -12.45 18.82 5.57
N ARG A 66 -12.23 19.12 4.28
CA ARG A 66 -12.48 18.19 3.16
C ARG A 66 -11.46 17.05 3.13
N THR A 67 -11.86 15.92 3.71
CA THR A 67 -11.07 14.70 3.87
C THR A 67 -10.90 13.96 2.54
N LEU A 68 -11.92 13.96 1.67
CA LEU A 68 -11.86 13.24 0.39
C LEU A 68 -10.70 13.70 -0.49
N SER A 69 -10.57 15.00 -0.72
CA SER A 69 -9.50 15.55 -1.56
C SER A 69 -8.11 15.21 -1.02
N ILE A 70 -7.94 15.25 0.31
CA ILE A 70 -6.65 14.98 0.96
C ILE A 70 -6.32 13.49 0.89
N LEU A 71 -7.28 12.59 1.18
CA LEU A 71 -7.05 11.15 1.12
C LEU A 71 -6.86 10.65 -0.31
N PHE A 72 -7.58 11.18 -1.29
CA PHE A 72 -7.40 10.78 -2.68
C PHE A 72 -5.99 11.12 -3.20
N ILE A 73 -5.49 12.33 -2.91
CA ILE A 73 -4.09 12.71 -3.21
C ILE A 73 -3.11 11.83 -2.44
N THR A 74 -3.41 11.52 -1.17
CA THR A 74 -2.60 10.60 -0.36
C THR A 74 -2.52 9.22 -1.00
N GLY A 75 -3.63 8.69 -1.52
CA GLY A 75 -3.65 7.39 -2.20
C GLY A 75 -2.76 7.39 -3.45
N ILE A 76 -2.78 8.45 -4.25
CA ILE A 76 -1.90 8.61 -5.42
C ILE A 76 -0.42 8.63 -5.00
N LEU A 77 -0.09 9.38 -3.94
CA LEU A 77 1.26 9.43 -3.40
C LEU A 77 1.71 8.06 -2.89
N TRP A 78 0.84 7.33 -2.19
CA TRP A 78 1.17 6.00 -1.67
C TRP A 78 1.35 4.97 -2.79
N LEU A 79 0.52 5.03 -3.83
CA LEU A 79 0.70 4.22 -5.04
C LEU A 79 2.09 4.47 -5.66
N ALA A 80 2.46 5.75 -5.83
CA ALA A 80 3.76 6.13 -6.38
C ALA A 80 4.92 5.67 -5.48
N ILE A 81 4.80 5.80 -4.16
CA ILE A 81 5.81 5.32 -3.20
C ILE A 81 5.97 3.80 -3.31
N ASN A 82 4.87 3.05 -3.32
CA ASN A 82 4.91 1.58 -3.33
C ASN A 82 5.48 1.06 -4.66
N TRP A 83 5.04 1.60 -5.79
CA TRP A 83 5.66 1.29 -7.08
C TRP A 83 7.14 1.69 -7.12
N GLY A 84 7.48 2.88 -6.62
CA GLY A 84 8.88 3.33 -6.56
C GLY A 84 9.76 2.36 -5.78
N LEU A 85 9.34 1.96 -4.59
CA LEU A 85 10.07 1.00 -3.75
C LEU A 85 10.15 -0.39 -4.39
N ASP A 86 9.09 -0.83 -5.06
CA ASP A 86 9.13 -2.08 -5.80
C ASP A 86 10.13 -2.04 -6.95
N PHE A 87 10.15 -0.97 -7.75
CA PHE A 87 11.11 -0.83 -8.83
C PHE A 87 12.55 -0.72 -8.32
N LEU A 88 12.75 -0.12 -7.15
CA LEU A 88 14.08 0.02 -6.54
C LEU A 88 14.56 -1.26 -5.86
N ILE A 89 13.67 -2.06 -5.28
CA ILE A 89 14.03 -3.17 -4.39
C ILE A 89 13.42 -4.49 -4.87
N LEU A 90 12.10 -4.58 -4.97
CA LEU A 90 11.39 -5.84 -5.20
C LEU A 90 11.62 -6.40 -6.60
N LEU A 91 11.57 -5.55 -7.63
CA LEU A 91 11.71 -5.95 -9.04
C LEU A 91 13.13 -6.48 -9.33
N PRO A 92 14.23 -5.80 -8.94
CA PRO A 92 15.57 -6.37 -9.06
C PRO A 92 15.75 -7.68 -8.28
N MET A 93 15.17 -7.75 -7.07
CA MET A 93 15.29 -8.93 -6.20
C MET A 93 14.54 -10.15 -6.75
N SER A 94 13.36 -9.95 -7.32
CA SER A 94 12.50 -11.01 -7.86
C SER A 94 12.91 -11.50 -9.25
N LYS A 95 13.76 -10.73 -9.97
CA LYS A 95 14.18 -11.02 -11.36
C LYS A 95 13.00 -11.16 -12.34
N MET A 96 11.85 -10.59 -12.01
CA MET A 96 10.65 -10.60 -12.85
C MET A 96 10.76 -9.59 -13.99
N SER A 97 10.05 -9.83 -15.09
CA SER A 97 9.85 -8.79 -16.10
C SER A 97 8.92 -7.69 -15.57
N VAL A 98 9.02 -6.48 -16.12
CA VAL A 98 8.12 -5.36 -15.77
C VAL A 98 6.65 -5.73 -16.03
N SER A 99 6.37 -6.47 -17.10
CA SER A 99 5.02 -6.92 -17.45
C SER A 99 4.47 -7.89 -16.39
N ASP A 100 5.26 -8.91 -16.03
CA ASP A 100 4.88 -9.87 -14.99
C ASP A 100 4.67 -9.18 -13.65
N TYR A 101 5.50 -8.20 -13.32
CA TYR A 101 5.34 -7.40 -12.11
C TYR A 101 3.97 -6.72 -12.05
N PHE A 102 3.53 -6.04 -13.11
CA PHE A 102 2.24 -5.35 -13.08
C PHE A 102 1.06 -6.33 -12.96
N VAL A 103 1.11 -7.45 -13.69
CA VAL A 103 0.06 -8.49 -13.64
C VAL A 103 -0.03 -9.14 -12.26
N GLN A 104 1.12 -9.41 -11.63
CA GLN A 104 1.16 -10.20 -10.40
C GLN A 104 1.13 -9.34 -9.13
N ILE A 105 1.56 -8.08 -9.20
CA ILE A 105 1.80 -7.21 -8.04
C ILE A 105 1.31 -5.78 -8.31
N GLY A 106 1.85 -5.11 -9.33
CA GLY A 106 1.67 -3.66 -9.54
C GLY A 106 0.22 -3.20 -9.58
N PHE A 107 -0.66 -3.92 -10.29
CA PHE A 107 -2.08 -3.56 -10.36
C PHE A 107 -2.85 -3.76 -9.05
N ARG A 108 -2.35 -4.63 -8.16
CA ARG A 108 -2.99 -4.85 -6.85
C ARG A 108 -2.93 -3.61 -5.97
N TYR A 109 -1.93 -2.74 -6.16
CA TYR A 109 -1.83 -1.47 -5.43
C TYR A 109 -2.93 -0.46 -5.80
N LEU A 110 -3.67 -0.64 -6.90
CA LEU A 110 -4.80 0.22 -7.24
C LEU A 110 -5.91 0.19 -6.17
N THR A 111 -5.95 -0.86 -5.33
CA THR A 111 -6.85 -0.90 -4.17
C THR A 111 -6.62 0.26 -3.20
N ILE A 112 -5.40 0.80 -3.11
CA ILE A 112 -5.09 1.99 -2.30
C ILE A 112 -5.97 3.17 -2.71
N LEU A 113 -6.14 3.40 -4.03
CA LEU A 113 -6.96 4.51 -4.55
C LEU A 113 -8.43 4.31 -4.21
N ILE A 114 -8.91 3.07 -4.38
CA ILE A 114 -10.30 2.70 -4.09
C ILE A 114 -10.60 2.95 -2.61
N VAL A 115 -9.75 2.43 -1.72
CA VAL A 115 -9.94 2.56 -0.27
C VAL A 115 -9.81 4.02 0.18
N ALA A 116 -8.83 4.76 -0.33
CA ALA A 116 -8.65 6.17 0.00
C ALA A 116 -9.86 7.02 -0.41
N PHE A 117 -10.40 6.77 -1.60
CA PHE A 117 -11.63 7.41 -2.07
C PHE A 117 -12.82 7.04 -1.17
N SER A 118 -13.04 5.74 -0.92
CA SER A 118 -14.18 5.26 -0.12
C SER A 118 -14.19 5.85 1.29
N ILE A 119 -13.05 5.86 1.98
CA ILE A 119 -12.94 6.43 3.34
C ILE A 119 -13.20 7.94 3.28
N GLY A 120 -12.54 8.64 2.36
CA GLY A 120 -12.68 10.09 2.23
C GLY A 120 -14.11 10.53 1.93
N TRP A 121 -14.79 9.81 1.04
CA TRP A 121 -16.18 10.05 0.68
C TRP A 121 -17.13 9.89 1.87
N VAL A 122 -16.97 8.81 2.64
CA VAL A 122 -17.81 8.54 3.81
C VAL A 122 -17.59 9.58 4.91
N VAL A 123 -16.34 10.00 5.15
CA VAL A 123 -16.05 11.02 6.16
C VAL A 123 -16.68 12.35 5.78
N ASP A 124 -16.45 12.84 4.56
CA ASP A 124 -17.00 14.13 4.13
C ASP A 124 -18.54 14.11 4.11
N LYS A 125 -19.16 12.99 3.70
CA LYS A 125 -20.62 12.85 3.71
C LYS A 125 -21.23 12.82 5.11
N ARG A 126 -20.49 12.34 6.12
CA ARG A 126 -20.95 12.37 7.53
C ARG A 126 -20.79 13.74 8.19
N SER A 127 -19.90 14.58 7.66
CA SER A 127 -19.61 15.91 8.19
C SER A 127 -20.38 17.05 7.49
N ALA A 128 -21.14 16.73 6.44
CA ALA A 128 -22.05 17.62 5.73
C ALA A 128 -23.46 17.54 6.33
#